data_AF-A0A974U4Y1-F1
#
_entry.id   AF-A0A974U4Y1-F1
#
_cell.length_a   1.000
_cell.length_b   1.000
_cell.length_c   1.000
_cell.angle_alpha   90.00
_cell.angle_beta   90.00
_cell.angle_gamma   90.00
#
_symmetry.space_group_name_H-M   'P 1'
#
loop_
_entity.id
_entity.type
_entity.pdbx_description
1 polymer ?
#
loop_
_entity_poly.entity_id
_entity_poly.type
_entity_poly.pdbx_seq_one_letter_code
_entity_poly.pdbx_strand_id
1 'polypeptide(L)'
;MKNLILFLLISITLSSCETTKVDYTKAELNSISFYEFNEKAISIENITKEWNKRINQAEKINAQIKNLKIITIVDKETNKSSLVLLGNTNSNSVKTATKLIKFKNGLKLSEIVVSCKNCNSKKLNLGLNAGNWICINDIENDNDDCTKIATMRTE
;
A
#
# COMPACT_ATOMS: atom_id res chain seq x y z
N MET A 1 -51.39 42.13 -4.58
CA MET A 1 -50.03 41.84 -5.07
C MET A 1 -49.85 40.33 -5.02
N LYS A 2 -49.80 39.70 -6.19
CA LYS A 2 -49.91 38.25 -6.42
C LYS A 2 -48.52 37.59 -6.38
N ASN A 3 -48.44 36.52 -5.60
CA ASN A 3 -47.73 35.25 -5.83
C ASN A 3 -46.26 35.26 -6.30
N LEU A 4 -45.37 34.95 -5.35
CA LEU A 4 -44.64 33.68 -5.23
C LEU A 4 -44.02 33.10 -6.52
N ILE A 5 -42.75 33.42 -6.81
CA ILE A 5 -41.90 32.66 -7.74
C ILE A 5 -40.46 32.56 -7.19
N LEU A 6 -40.15 31.35 -6.73
CA LEU A 6 -38.92 30.58 -6.98
C LEU A 6 -37.56 31.12 -6.45
N PHE A 7 -37.31 30.89 -5.16
CA PHE A 7 -35.95 30.67 -4.65
C PHE A 7 -35.57 29.20 -4.91
N LEU A 8 -34.96 28.90 -6.06
CA LEU A 8 -34.32 27.60 -6.28
C LEU A 8 -33.22 27.72 -7.34
N LEU A 9 -32.08 28.29 -6.94
CA LEU A 9 -30.82 28.20 -7.68
C LEU A 9 -29.85 27.35 -6.86
N ILE A 10 -30.13 26.06 -6.90
CA ILE A 10 -29.20 24.94 -7.14
C ILE A 10 -27.74 25.31 -6.81
N SER A 11 -27.39 25.18 -5.53
CA SER A 11 -26.01 24.99 -5.09
C SER A 11 -25.66 23.52 -5.24
N ILE A 12 -25.48 23.07 -6.49
CA ILE A 12 -24.95 21.74 -6.78
C ILE A 12 -23.90 21.89 -7.87
N THR A 13 -22.65 22.10 -7.44
CA THR A 13 -21.51 21.49 -8.11
C THR A 13 -20.50 21.03 -7.07
N LEU A 14 -20.71 19.79 -6.65
CA LEU A 14 -19.70 18.74 -6.62
C LEU A 14 -18.44 19.07 -5.81
N SER A 15 -18.50 18.64 -4.55
CA SER A 15 -17.44 17.92 -3.86
C SER A 15 -16.36 17.35 -4.80
N SER A 16 -15.29 18.13 -5.04
CA SER A 16 -14.00 17.53 -5.34
C SER A 16 -13.52 16.89 -4.04
N CYS A 17 -13.97 15.66 -3.80
CA CYS A 17 -13.26 14.77 -2.93
C CYS A 17 -11.93 14.49 -3.64
N GLU A 18 -10.97 15.40 -3.52
CA GLU A 18 -9.59 15.11 -3.89
C GLU A 18 -9.23 13.87 -3.10
N THR A 19 -9.00 12.78 -3.82
CA THR A 19 -8.46 11.56 -3.28
C THR A 19 -7.26 11.94 -2.43
N THR A 20 -7.36 11.77 -1.11
CA THR A 20 -6.26 11.93 -0.16
C THR A 20 -5.20 10.90 -0.50
N LYS A 21 -4.41 11.21 -1.52
CA LYS A 21 -3.18 10.52 -1.87
C LYS A 21 -2.14 11.05 -0.90
N VAL A 22 -2.25 10.64 0.35
CA VAL A 22 -1.23 10.96 1.35
C VAL A 22 -0.08 10.00 1.10
N ASP A 23 0.81 10.38 0.19
CA ASP A 23 2.14 9.81 0.14
C ASP A 23 2.91 10.38 1.36
N TYR A 24 2.99 9.61 2.45
CA TYR A 24 3.71 10.03 3.66
C TYR A 24 5.23 10.06 3.38
N THR A 25 5.87 11.19 3.66
CA THR A 25 7.33 11.38 3.65
C THR A 25 8.01 10.54 4.74
N LYS A 26 9.32 10.31 4.61
CA LYS A 26 10.10 9.55 5.62
C LYS A 26 10.01 10.16 7.03
N ALA A 27 9.96 11.49 7.13
CA ALA A 27 9.81 12.17 8.42
C ALA A 27 8.42 11.92 9.03
N GLU A 28 7.36 11.92 8.22
CA GLU A 28 6.00 11.61 8.66
C GLU A 28 5.83 10.14 9.02
N LEU A 29 6.58 9.22 8.40
CA LEU A 29 6.62 7.83 8.86
C LEU A 29 7.27 7.70 10.23
N ASN A 30 8.37 8.42 10.48
CA ASN A 30 9.09 8.34 11.75
C ASN A 30 8.29 8.91 12.94
N SER A 31 7.28 9.74 12.70
CA SER A 31 6.37 10.23 13.75
C SER A 31 5.23 9.26 14.07
N ILE A 32 5.02 8.23 13.24
CA ILE A 32 3.98 7.21 13.46
C ILE A 32 4.54 6.10 14.35
N SER A 33 3.80 5.75 15.40
CA SER A 33 4.06 4.53 16.18
C SER A 33 3.64 3.30 15.37
N PHE A 34 4.58 2.41 15.07
CA PHE A 34 4.28 1.14 14.41
C PHE A 34 4.30 -0.03 15.38
N TYR A 35 3.45 -1.01 15.08
CA TYR A 35 3.33 -2.25 15.83
C TYR A 35 3.39 -3.44 14.89
N GLU A 36 4.13 -4.48 15.26
CA GLU A 36 4.09 -5.77 14.59
C GLU A 36 2.71 -6.43 14.71
N PHE A 37 2.49 -7.49 13.94
CA PHE A 37 1.26 -8.28 14.00
C PHE A 37 0.95 -8.78 15.44
N ASN A 38 1.99 -9.18 16.18
CA ASN A 38 1.96 -9.59 17.59
C ASN A 38 1.90 -8.42 18.59
N GLU A 39 1.63 -7.20 18.09
CA GLU A 39 1.38 -5.99 18.87
C GLU A 39 2.60 -5.39 19.58
N LYS A 40 3.79 -5.93 19.36
CA LYS A 40 5.05 -5.33 19.83
C LYS A 40 5.37 -4.08 19.03
N ALA A 41 5.87 -3.05 19.70
CA ALA A 41 6.30 -1.82 19.02
C ALA A 41 7.52 -2.10 18.13
N ILE A 42 7.57 -1.49 16.96
CA ILE A 42 8.66 -1.65 15.99
C ILE A 42 8.98 -0.31 15.31
N SER A 43 10.26 -0.05 15.03
CA SER A 43 10.68 1.14 14.29
C SER A 43 10.66 0.91 12.77
N ILE A 44 10.58 2.01 12.01
CA ILE A 44 10.74 1.99 10.55
C ILE A 44 12.08 1.38 10.11
N GLU A 45 13.18 1.60 10.86
CA GLU A 45 14.46 0.96 10.52
C GLU A 45 14.40 -0.55 10.70
N ASN A 46 13.79 -1.04 11.78
CA ASN A 46 13.66 -2.47 12.04
C ASN A 46 12.75 -3.14 11.01
N ILE A 47 11.62 -2.52 10.64
CA ILE A 47 10.77 -3.01 9.53
C ILE A 47 11.61 -3.15 8.24
N THR A 48 12.38 -2.11 7.91
CA THR A 48 13.24 -2.11 6.71
C THR A 48 14.28 -3.23 6.75
N LYS A 49 14.94 -3.41 7.89
CA LYS A 49 15.96 -4.46 8.11
C LYS A 49 15.37 -5.86 7.93
N GLU A 50 14.24 -6.13 8.56
CA GLU A 50 13.57 -7.43 8.49
C GLU A 50 13.03 -7.74 7.10
N TRP A 51 12.45 -6.74 6.42
CA TRP A 51 11.98 -6.94 5.06
C TRP A 51 13.13 -7.20 4.10
N ASN A 52 14.26 -6.48 4.23
CA ASN A 52 15.47 -6.77 3.47
C ASN A 52 16.00 -8.19 3.75
N LYS A 53 15.99 -8.63 5.01
CA LYS A 53 16.36 -10.00 5.39
C LYS A 53 15.45 -11.02 4.68
N ARG A 54 14.12 -10.85 4.78
CA ARG A 54 13.13 -11.73 4.13
C ARG A 54 13.32 -11.78 2.61
N ILE A 55 13.37 -10.62 1.96
CA ILE A 55 13.51 -10.48 0.49
C ILE A 55 14.75 -11.24 0.01
N ASN A 56 15.91 -11.05 0.65
CA ASN A 56 17.16 -11.65 0.18
C ASN A 56 17.33 -13.12 0.62
N GLN A 57 16.87 -13.50 1.81
CA GLN A 57 17.13 -14.84 2.37
C GLN A 57 15.99 -15.82 2.12
N ALA A 58 14.75 -15.44 2.44
CA ALA A 58 13.58 -16.31 2.32
C ALA A 58 13.05 -16.34 0.88
N GLU A 59 12.95 -15.17 0.24
CA GLU A 59 12.37 -15.03 -1.10
C GLU A 59 13.42 -15.12 -2.21
N LYS A 60 14.70 -15.07 -1.82
CA LYS A 60 15.86 -15.13 -2.73
C LYS A 60 15.78 -14.11 -3.86
N ILE A 61 15.25 -12.92 -3.56
CA ILE A 61 15.19 -11.78 -4.47
C ILE A 61 16.40 -10.90 -4.17
N ASN A 62 17.28 -10.69 -5.15
CA ASN A 62 18.42 -9.79 -5.02
C ASN A 62 17.98 -8.32 -5.11
N ALA A 63 17.31 -7.83 -4.07
CA ALA A 63 16.77 -6.47 -4.00
C ALA A 63 16.84 -5.92 -2.57
N GLN A 64 16.89 -4.59 -2.47
CA GLN A 64 16.94 -3.87 -1.21
C GLN A 64 15.94 -2.72 -1.21
N ILE A 65 15.18 -2.59 -0.12
CA ILE A 65 14.28 -1.48 0.12
C ILE A 65 15.10 -0.18 0.22
N LYS A 66 14.73 0.78 -0.63
CA LYS A 66 15.30 2.13 -0.65
C LYS A 66 14.42 3.12 0.09
N ASN A 67 13.11 2.95 0.03
CA ASN A 67 12.16 3.76 0.76
C ASN A 67 10.93 2.95 1.16
N LEU A 68 10.35 3.34 2.29
CA LEU A 68 9.01 2.95 2.70
C LEU A 68 8.09 4.15 2.50
N LYS A 69 6.82 3.89 2.17
CA LYS A 69 5.76 4.88 2.13
C LYS A 69 4.43 4.26 2.50
N ILE A 70 3.55 5.03 3.14
CA ILE A 70 2.16 4.62 3.31
C ILE A 70 1.37 5.10 2.10
N ILE A 71 0.59 4.21 1.50
CA ILE A 71 -0.34 4.53 0.43
C ILE A 71 -1.71 3.94 0.73
N THR A 72 -2.72 4.45 0.02
CA THR A 72 -4.04 3.83 -0.03
C THR A 72 -4.15 3.02 -1.32
N ILE A 73 -4.55 1.75 -1.20
CA ILE A 73 -4.94 0.90 -2.34
C ILE A 73 -6.44 0.65 -2.27
N VAL A 74 -7.13 0.85 -3.39
CA VAL A 74 -8.55 0.50 -3.54
C VAL A 74 -8.65 -0.93 -4.05
N ASP A 75 -9.38 -1.76 -3.33
CA ASP A 75 -9.68 -3.13 -3.76
C ASP A 75 -10.57 -3.11 -5.01
N LYS A 76 -10.16 -3.83 -6.06
CA LYS A 76 -10.82 -3.80 -7.37
C LYS A 76 -12.24 -4.35 -7.35
N GLU A 77 -12.53 -5.32 -6.50
CA GLU A 77 -13.84 -5.99 -6.46
C GLU A 77 -14.78 -5.29 -5.49
N THR A 78 -14.29 -4.95 -4.31
CA THR A 78 -15.12 -4.43 -3.21
C THR A 78 -15.16 -2.91 -3.14
N ASN A 79 -14.31 -2.20 -3.91
CA ASN A 79 -14.10 -0.75 -3.84
C ASN A 79 -13.68 -0.24 -2.45
N LYS A 80 -13.23 -1.13 -1.56
CA LYS A 80 -12.80 -0.76 -0.20
C LYS A 80 -11.36 -0.25 -0.23
N SER A 81 -11.14 0.91 0.38
CA SER A 81 -9.80 1.48 0.59
C SER A 81 -9.06 0.78 1.74
N SER A 82 -7.81 0.40 1.50
CA SER A 82 -6.90 -0.16 2.51
C SER A 82 -5.64 0.69 2.62
N LEU A 83 -5.22 1.00 3.86
CA LEU A 83 -3.91 1.57 4.12
C LEU A 83 -2.85 0.49 3.99
N VAL A 84 -1.74 0.82 3.34
CA VAL A 84 -0.68 -0.12 2.98
C VAL A 84 0.67 0.53 3.23
N LEU A 85 1.56 -0.18 3.93
CA LEU A 85 2.98 0.15 3.96
C LEU A 85 3.62 -0.47 2.72
N LEU A 86 4.10 0.35 1.80
CA LEU A 86 4.78 -0.05 0.58
C LEU A 86 6.29 0.17 0.73
N GLY A 87 7.07 -0.85 0.42
CA GLY A 87 8.51 -0.76 0.23
C GLY A 87 8.88 -0.75 -1.25
N ASN A 88 9.45 0.37 -1.70
CA ASN A 88 10.09 0.43 -3.01
C ASN A 88 11.54 -0.02 -2.89
N THR A 89 11.94 -0.93 -3.78
CA THR A 89 13.29 -1.46 -3.80
C THR A 89 14.18 -0.71 -4.79
N ASN A 90 15.47 -1.06 -4.82
CA ASN A 90 16.42 -0.64 -5.84
C ASN A 90 16.13 -1.24 -7.23
N SER A 91 15.21 -2.21 -7.34
CA SER A 91 14.71 -2.71 -8.61
C SER A 91 13.25 -2.28 -8.79
N ASN A 92 12.96 -1.53 -9.86
CA ASN A 92 11.59 -1.10 -10.16
C ASN A 92 10.64 -2.28 -10.38
N SER A 93 11.17 -3.43 -10.81
CA SER A 93 10.40 -4.66 -11.00
C SER A 93 10.05 -5.38 -9.71
N VAL A 94 10.58 -4.92 -8.56
CA VAL A 94 10.34 -5.50 -7.23
C VAL A 94 9.75 -4.47 -6.28
N LYS A 95 8.56 -4.77 -5.75
CA LYS A 95 7.98 -4.03 -4.62
C LYS A 95 7.43 -4.98 -3.58
N THR A 96 7.37 -4.52 -2.34
CA THR A 96 6.83 -5.28 -1.22
C THR A 96 5.80 -4.46 -0.45
N ALA A 97 4.80 -5.10 0.13
CA ALA A 97 3.77 -4.40 0.88
C ALA A 97 3.16 -5.23 2.00
N THR A 98 2.59 -4.55 2.98
CA THR A 98 1.66 -5.13 3.97
C THR A 98 0.51 -4.17 4.24
N LYS A 99 -0.64 -4.70 4.64
CA LYS A 99 -1.77 -3.87 5.07
C LYS A 99 -1.47 -3.27 6.44
N LEU A 100 -1.97 -2.07 6.68
CA LEU A 100 -1.91 -1.38 7.95
C LEU A 100 -3.30 -1.28 8.56
N ILE A 101 -3.39 -1.53 9.86
CA ILE A 101 -4.63 -1.44 10.64
C ILE A 101 -4.41 -0.41 11.75
N LYS A 102 -5.39 0.45 12.01
CA LYS A 102 -5.32 1.37 13.15
C LYS A 102 -5.21 0.57 14.45
N PHE A 103 -4.24 0.91 15.29
CA PHE A 103 -4.03 0.23 16.56
C PHE A 103 -3.44 1.18 17.58
N LYS A 104 -4.10 1.32 18.74
CA LYS A 104 -3.77 2.33 19.76
C LYS A 104 -3.65 3.72 19.12
N ASN A 105 -2.58 4.45 19.39
CA ASN A 105 -2.24 5.74 18.80
C ASN A 105 -1.38 5.62 17.52
N GLY A 106 -1.34 4.45 16.87
CA GLY A 106 -0.47 4.17 15.74
C GLY A 106 -1.04 3.17 14.73
N LEU A 107 -0.16 2.46 14.03
CA LEU A 107 -0.50 1.52 12.95
C LEU A 107 0.12 0.15 13.20
N LYS A 108 -0.70 -0.89 13.11
CA LYS A 108 -0.29 -2.30 13.19
C LYS A 108 -0.10 -2.89 11.80
N LEU A 109 1.02 -3.58 11.59
CA LEU A 109 1.31 -4.35 10.38
C LEU A 109 0.44 -5.62 10.35
N SER A 110 -0.08 -5.96 9.18
CA SER A 110 -0.74 -7.25 8.96
C SER A 110 0.27 -8.40 9.04
N GLU A 111 -0.20 -9.58 9.42
CA GLU A 111 0.58 -10.82 9.41
C GLU A 111 1.12 -11.17 8.02
N ILE A 112 0.45 -10.73 6.96
CA ILE A 112 0.82 -11.04 5.58
C ILE A 112 1.65 -9.89 5.02
N VAL A 113 2.84 -10.23 4.52
CA VAL A 113 3.67 -9.36 3.68
C VAL A 113 3.76 -9.99 2.29
N VAL A 114 3.50 -9.20 1.26
CA VAL A 114 3.57 -9.63 -0.14
C VAL A 114 4.75 -8.97 -0.84
N SER A 115 5.42 -9.70 -1.71
CA SER A 115 6.39 -9.19 -2.66
C SER A 115 5.93 -9.52 -4.09
N CYS A 116 6.03 -8.55 -4.99
CA CYS A 116 5.86 -8.75 -6.43
C CYS A 116 7.22 -8.53 -7.09
N LYS A 117 7.69 -9.50 -7.89
CA LYS A 117 8.96 -9.44 -8.62
C LYS A 117 8.76 -9.66 -10.12
N ASN A 118 9.73 -9.23 -10.93
CA ASN A 118 9.70 -9.34 -12.39
C ASN A 118 8.46 -8.66 -13.00
N CYS A 119 8.02 -7.56 -12.41
CA CYS A 119 6.84 -6.84 -12.90
C CYS A 119 7.27 -5.60 -13.66
N ASN A 120 6.95 -5.52 -14.96
CA ASN A 120 7.14 -4.32 -15.74
C ASN A 120 5.93 -3.38 -15.61
N SER A 121 5.76 -2.76 -14.45
CA SER A 121 4.76 -1.70 -14.24
C SER A 121 5.45 -0.34 -14.12
N LYS A 122 4.93 0.66 -14.86
CA LYS A 122 5.36 2.07 -14.75
C LYS A 122 4.82 2.76 -13.48
N LYS A 123 3.91 2.12 -12.73
CA LYS A 123 3.20 2.71 -11.59
C LYS A 123 3.42 1.88 -10.32
N LEU A 124 2.49 0.97 -10.04
CA LEU A 124 2.44 0.13 -8.84
C LEU A 124 2.14 -1.29 -9.30
N ASN A 125 3.06 -2.21 -9.07
CA ASN A 125 2.91 -3.62 -9.43
C ASN A 125 2.14 -4.45 -8.38
N LEU A 126 1.39 -3.79 -7.49
CA LEU A 126 0.69 -4.38 -6.35
C LEU A 126 -0.75 -3.86 -6.32
N GLY A 127 -1.70 -4.75 -6.05
CA GLY A 127 -3.11 -4.39 -5.90
C GLY A 127 -3.85 -5.33 -4.96
N LEU A 128 -5.14 -5.04 -4.77
CA LEU A 128 -6.07 -5.87 -4.02
C LEU A 128 -7.26 -6.26 -4.91
N ASN A 129 -7.69 -7.52 -4.80
CA ASN A 129 -8.91 -8.04 -5.42
C ASN A 129 -9.61 -8.99 -4.44
N ALA A 130 -10.86 -8.70 -4.07
CA ALA A 130 -11.61 -9.46 -3.06
C ALA A 130 -10.87 -9.59 -1.71
N GLY A 131 -10.11 -8.56 -1.32
CA GLY A 131 -9.26 -8.56 -0.13
C GLY A 131 -7.92 -9.27 -0.30
N ASN A 132 -7.67 -9.93 -1.43
CA ASN A 132 -6.43 -10.67 -1.69
C ASN A 132 -5.40 -9.82 -2.42
N TRP A 133 -4.12 -10.02 -2.08
CA TRP A 133 -3.02 -9.40 -2.81
C TRP A 133 -2.90 -9.98 -4.22
N ILE A 134 -2.75 -9.08 -5.19
CA ILE A 134 -2.43 -9.40 -6.58
C ILE A 134 -1.20 -8.61 -7.01
N CYS A 135 -0.41 -9.19 -7.93
CA CYS A 135 0.60 -8.43 -8.64
C CYS A 135 0.02 -7.94 -9.97
N ILE A 136 0.39 -6.73 -10.36
CA ILE A 136 -0.12 -6.07 -11.57
C ILE A 136 1.03 -5.93 -12.56
N ASN A 137 0.83 -6.45 -13.78
CA ASN A 137 1.66 -6.18 -14.94
C ASN A 137 0.86 -5.29 -15.91
N ASP A 138 1.41 -4.14 -16.28
CA ASP A 138 0.71 -3.15 -17.13
C ASP A 138 1.13 -3.24 -18.61
N ILE A 139 2.00 -4.20 -18.97
CA ILE A 139 2.48 -4.40 -20.35
C ILE A 139 1.88 -5.70 -20.89
N GLU A 140 0.95 -5.57 -21.84
CA GLU A 140 0.20 -6.68 -22.45
C GLU A 140 1.05 -7.63 -23.32
N ASN A 141 2.30 -7.25 -23.63
CA ASN A 141 3.17 -7.96 -24.60
C ASN A 141 4.49 -8.47 -24.02
N ASP A 142 4.66 -8.48 -22.69
CA ASP A 142 5.89 -8.96 -22.06
C ASP A 142 5.69 -10.38 -21.51
N ASN A 143 6.55 -11.32 -21.91
CA ASN A 143 6.55 -12.70 -21.41
C ASN A 143 7.07 -12.80 -19.95
N ASP A 144 7.40 -11.68 -19.31
CA ASP A 144 7.81 -11.64 -17.91
C ASP A 144 6.59 -11.79 -16.99
N ASP A 145 6.38 -13.02 -16.52
CA ASP A 145 5.37 -13.35 -15.51
C ASP A 145 5.71 -12.69 -14.17
N CYS A 146 5.03 -11.57 -13.92
CA CYS A 146 5.05 -10.86 -12.64
C CYS A 146 4.64 -11.82 -11.51
N THR A 147 5.61 -12.19 -10.66
CA THR A 147 5.45 -13.25 -9.67
C THR A 147 5.07 -12.69 -8.31
N LYS A 148 3.98 -13.22 -7.74
CA LYS A 148 3.55 -12.94 -6.35
C LYS A 148 4.19 -13.92 -5.38
N ILE A 149 4.77 -13.39 -4.31
CA ILE A 149 5.23 -14.16 -3.15
C ILE A 149 4.53 -13.59 -1.92
N ALA A 150 3.76 -14.41 -1.20
CA ALA A 150 3.10 -14.03 0.04
C ALA A 150 3.74 -14.79 1.20
N THR A 151 4.22 -14.05 2.19
CA THR A 151 4.92 -14.58 3.36
C THR A 151 4.12 -14.20 4.61
N MET A 152 3.79 -15.19 5.44
CA MET A 152 3.25 -14.97 6.78
C MET A 152 4.40 -14.68 7.74
N ARG A 153 4.26 -13.66 8.59
CA ARG A 153 5.23 -13.39 9.65
C ARG A 153 5.04 -14.42 10.77
N THR A 154 6.10 -15.13 11.10
CA THR A 154 6.17 -16.04 12.25
C THR A 154 6.52 -15.26 13.51
N GLU A 155 5.94 -15.66 14.65
CA GLU A 155 6.07 -15.02 15.99
C GLU A 155 7.49 -14.94 16.54
#